data_AF-A0A316TLE6-F1
#
_entry.id   AF-A0A316TLE6-F1
#
_cell.length_a   1.000
_cell.length_b   1.000
_cell.length_c   1.000
_cell.angle_alpha   90.00
_cell.angle_beta   90.00
_cell.angle_gamma   90.00
#
_symmetry.space_group_name_H-M   'P 1'
#
loop_
_entity.id
_entity.type
_entity.pdbx_description
1 polymer ?
#
loop_
_entity_poly.entity_id
_entity_poly.type
_entity_poly.pdbx_seq_one_letter_code
_entity_poly.pdbx_strand_id
1 'polypeptide(L)'
;NRLALLILYTEDLSDKTKKEILFLAGKYQIEAVLVPLTMDQVAQMLRKKIGVFAVTDQGFVTMLKKSLANLSDDQPQSEQSN
;
A
#
# COMPACT_ATOMS: atom_id res chain seq x y z
N ASN A 1 14.75 -4.93 16.63
CA ASN A 1 13.60 -4.00 16.53
C ASN A 1 12.93 -4.15 15.19
N ARG A 2 11.68 -4.62 15.19
CA ARG A 2 10.85 -4.64 13.98
C ARG A 2 10.06 -3.33 13.98
N LEU A 3 10.45 -2.39 13.13
CA LEU A 3 9.91 -1.02 13.16
C LEU A 3 8.75 -0.81 12.18
N ALA A 4 8.66 -1.62 11.11
CA ALA A 4 7.62 -1.48 10.11
C ALA A 4 6.29 -2.09 10.59
N LEU A 5 5.22 -1.31 10.50
CA LEU A 5 3.84 -1.66 10.82
C LEU A 5 3.00 -1.89 9.56
N LEU A 6 3.39 -1.28 8.43
CA LEU A 6 2.76 -1.44 7.12
C LEU A 6 3.82 -1.19 6.03
N ILE A 7 3.80 -2.01 4.97
CA ILE A 7 4.58 -1.78 3.76
C ILE A 7 3.64 -1.28 2.66
N LEU A 8 4.04 -0.21 1.97
CA LEU A 8 3.40 0.25 0.73
C LEU A 8 4.37 0.05 -0.43
N TYR A 9 3.87 -0.28 -1.61
CA TYR A 9 4.72 -0.38 -2.79
C TYR A 9 4.02 0.02 -4.08
N THR A 10 4.77 0.61 -5.01
CA THR A 10 4.27 1.15 -6.28
C THR A 10 3.99 0.05 -7.31
N GLU A 11 3.15 0.35 -8.30
CA GLU A 11 2.71 -0.62 -9.31
C GLU A 11 3.76 -0.94 -10.38
N ASP A 12 4.68 -0.02 -10.62
CA ASP A 12 5.75 -0.09 -11.63
C ASP A 12 6.97 -0.90 -11.17
N LEU A 13 6.91 -1.51 -9.98
CA LEU A 13 7.93 -2.46 -9.53
C LEU A 13 7.91 -3.75 -10.36
N SER A 14 9.10 -4.32 -10.57
CA SER A 14 9.24 -5.62 -11.24
C SER A 14 8.54 -6.74 -10.45
N ASP A 15 8.08 -7.77 -11.16
CA ASP A 15 7.43 -8.93 -10.53
C ASP A 15 8.35 -9.65 -9.54
N LYS A 16 9.66 -9.67 -9.80
CA LYS A 16 10.66 -10.20 -8.88
C LYS A 16 10.63 -9.44 -7.55
N THR A 17 10.67 -8.11 -7.63
CA THR A 17 10.64 -7.23 -6.45
C THR A 17 9.32 -7.39 -5.67
N LYS A 18 8.17 -7.42 -6.37
CA LYS A 18 6.86 -7.64 -5.74
C LYS A 18 6.80 -8.96 -4.98
N LYS A 19 7.27 -10.06 -5.58
CA LYS A 19 7.34 -11.38 -4.92
C LYS A 19 8.21 -11.35 -3.67
N GLU A 20 9.35 -10.67 -3.72
CA GLU A 20 10.26 -10.55 -2.58
C GLU A 20 9.65 -9.72 -1.44
N ILE A 21 8.96 -8.62 -1.76
CA ILE A 21 8.19 -7.82 -0.80
C ILE A 21 7.15 -8.70 -0.11
N LEU A 22 6.31 -9.40 -0.87
CA LEU A 22 5.25 -10.25 -0.33
C LEU A 22 5.81 -11.40 0.52
N PHE A 23 6.90 -12.02 0.08
CA PHE A 23 7.58 -13.07 0.83
C PHE A 23 8.10 -12.57 2.18
N LEU A 24 8.80 -11.43 2.19
CA LEU A 24 9.33 -10.84 3.43
C LEU A 24 8.22 -10.33 4.33
N ALA A 25 7.21 -9.66 3.77
CA ALA A 25 6.02 -9.20 4.49
C ALA A 25 5.31 -10.37 5.18
N GLY A 26 5.10 -11.49 4.47
CA GLY A 26 4.52 -12.72 5.02
C GLY A 26 5.39 -13.34 6.11
N LYS A 27 6.70 -13.50 5.87
CA LYS A 27 7.67 -13.98 6.88
C LYS A 27 7.60 -13.15 8.15
N TYR A 28 7.43 -11.85 7.99
CA TYR A 28 7.35 -10.92 9.09
C TYR A 28 5.91 -10.57 9.49
N GLN A 29 4.85 -11.24 9.03
CA GLN A 29 3.46 -10.91 9.42
C GLN A 29 3.15 -9.39 9.38
N ILE A 30 3.74 -8.67 8.42
CA ILE A 30 3.47 -7.26 8.17
C ILE A 30 2.63 -7.19 6.90
N GLU A 31 1.60 -6.37 6.92
CA GLU A 31 0.77 -6.15 5.74
C GLU A 31 1.54 -5.38 4.67
N ALA A 32 1.40 -5.80 3.41
CA ALA A 32 1.97 -5.11 2.27
C ALA A 32 0.86 -4.74 1.29
N VAL A 33 0.73 -3.45 1.00
CA VAL A 33 -0.34 -2.90 0.16
C VAL A 33 0.25 -2.30 -1.11
N LEU A 34 -0.29 -2.71 -2.24
CA LEU A 34 -0.04 -2.09 -3.54
C LEU A 34 -0.72 -0.73 -3.57
N VAL A 35 0.00 0.32 -3.95
CA VAL A 35 -0.57 1.62 -4.26
C VAL A 35 -0.60 1.84 -5.78
N PRO A 36 -1.69 2.37 -6.35
CA PRO A 36 -1.83 2.63 -7.79
C PRO A 36 -1.10 3.92 -8.17
N LEU A 37 0.19 3.97 -7.85
CA LEU A 37 1.11 5.06 -8.14
C LEU A 37 2.38 4.48 -8.71
N THR A 38 3.00 5.20 -9.65
CA THR A 38 4.36 4.91 -10.16
C THR A 38 5.41 5.61 -9.30
N MET A 39 6.66 5.13 -9.36
CA MET A 39 7.79 5.77 -8.68
C MET A 39 8.01 7.22 -9.14
N ASP A 40 7.65 7.54 -10.39
CA ASP A 40 7.77 8.89 -10.93
C ASP A 40 6.68 9.82 -10.38
N GLN A 41 5.44 9.35 -10.25
CA GLN A 41 4.37 10.09 -9.55
C GLN A 41 4.74 10.35 -8.08
N VAL A 42 5.29 9.34 -7.40
CA VAL A 42 5.82 9.50 -6.04
C VAL A 42 6.94 10.55 -6.03
N ALA A 43 7.85 10.52 -7.00
CA ALA A 43 8.95 11.47 -7.05
C ALA A 43 8.46 12.92 -7.18
N GLN A 44 7.37 13.16 -7.90
CA GLN A 44 6.76 14.49 -7.99
C GLN A 44 6.18 14.95 -6.64
N MET A 45 5.56 14.05 -5.88
CA MET A 45 4.93 14.37 -4.58
C MET A 45 5.94 14.52 -3.45
N LEU A 46 6.89 13.59 -3.33
CA LEU A 46 7.82 13.48 -2.20
C LEU A 46 9.22 13.99 -2.54
N ARG A 47 9.44 14.47 -3.77
CA ARG A 47 10.75 14.90 -4.29
C ARG A 47 11.83 13.82 -4.23
N LYS A 48 11.41 12.55 -4.16
CA LYS A 48 12.30 11.40 -4.11
C LYS A 48 11.67 10.21 -4.82
N LYS A 49 12.44 9.58 -5.71
CA LYS A 49 12.03 8.38 -6.44
C LYS A 49 12.07 7.17 -5.50
N ILE A 50 10.90 6.71 -5.06
CA ILE A 50 10.73 5.63 -4.08
C ILE A 50 9.64 4.70 -4.60
N GLY A 51 9.91 3.38 -4.55
CA GLY A 51 8.94 2.36 -4.93
C GLY A 51 8.45 1.51 -3.77
N VAL A 52 9.11 1.56 -2.61
CA VAL A 52 8.72 0.81 -1.40
C VAL A 52 8.85 1.71 -0.19
N PHE A 53 7.82 1.72 0.66
CA PHE A 53 7.73 2.55 1.86
C PHE A 53 7.43 1.67 3.06
N ALA A 54 8.12 1.92 4.16
CA ALA A 54 7.77 1.34 5.45
C ALA A 54 7.14 2.42 6.31
N VAL A 55 5.91 2.18 6.77
CA VAL A 55 5.26 3.01 7.78
C VAL A 55 5.60 2.43 9.14
N THR A 56 6.12 3.26 10.02
CA THR A 56 6.54 2.86 11.38
C THR A 56 5.70 3.50 12.49
N ASP A 57 4.76 4.37 12.12
CA ASP A 57 3.87 5.06 13.05
C ASP A 57 2.46 4.46 13.03
N GLN A 58 1.94 4.12 14.21
CA GLN A 58 0.65 3.44 14.35
C GLN A 58 -0.54 4.34 14.00
N GLY A 59 -0.45 5.64 14.31
CA GLY A 59 -1.48 6.61 13.98
C GLY A 59 -1.63 6.79 12.47
N PHE A 60 -0.49 6.86 11.78
CA PHE A 60 -0.46 6.97 10.32
C PHE A 60 -0.96 5.71 9.62
N VAL A 61 -0.62 4.51 10.11
CA VAL A 61 -1.21 3.25 9.58
C VAL A 61 -2.74 3.28 9.69
N THR A 62 -3.26 3.69 10.84
CA THR A 62 -4.71 3.75 11.08
C THR A 62 -5.39 4.72 10.12
N MET A 63 -4.79 5.90 9.91
CA MET A 63 -5.29 6.90 8.95
C MET A 63 -5.27 6.37 7.52
N LEU A 64 -4.13 5.80 7.08
CA LEU A 64 -3.97 5.26 5.73
C LEU A 64 -4.98 4.15 5.44
N LYS A 65 -5.16 3.20 6.37
CA LYS A 65 -6.14 2.11 6.20
C LYS A 65 -7.56 2.61 6.02
N LYS A 66 -7.96 3.64 6.78
CA LYS A 66 -9.27 4.28 6.60
C LYS A 66 -9.39 4.94 5.23
N SER A 67 -8.39 5.70 4.81
CA SER A 67 -8.39 6.36 3.50
C SER A 67 -8.40 5.35 2.35
N LEU A 68 -7.69 4.22 2.48
CA LEU A 68 -7.66 3.15 1.47
C LEU A 68 -8.97 2.35 1.43
N ALA A 69 -9.60 2.09 2.58
CA ALA A 69 -10.90 1.42 2.63
C ALA A 69 -11.99 2.25 1.93
N ASN A 70 -12.01 3.56 2.19
CA ASN A 70 -13.00 4.48 1.59
C ASN A 70 -12.85 4.66 0.07
N LEU A 71 -11.72 4.25 -0.53
CA LEU A 71 -11.53 4.23 -1.99
C LEU A 71 -12.13 2.96 -2.65
N SER A 72 -12.59 2.00 -1.84
CA SER A 72 -13.16 0.72 -2.31
C SER A 72 -14.70 0.73 -2.39
N ASP A 73 -15.35 1.77 -1.84
CA ASP A 73 -16.80 1.84 -1.66
C ASP A 73 -17.55 2.47 -2.86
N ASP A 74 -16.86 2.88 -3.92
CA ASP A 74 -17.50 3.21 -5.21
C ASP A 74 -17.69 1.94 -6.08
N GLN A 75 -18.38 0.93 -5.52
CA GLN A 75 -19.07 -0.08 -6.30
C GLN A 75 -20.56 0.33 -6.39
N PRO A 76 -21.15 0.43 -7.60
CA PRO A 76 -22.57 0.76 -7.71
C PRO A 76 -23.41 -0.30 -7.00
N GLN A 77 -24.18 0.12 -5.99
CA GLN A 77 -25.31 -0.65 -5.47
C GLN A 77 -26.40 -0.68 -6.55
N SER A 78 -26.25 -1.57 -7.53
CA SER A 78 -27.34 -2.01 -8.40
C SER A 78 -28.14 -3.09 -7.68
N GLU A 79 -29.34 -2.70 -7.22
CA GLU A 79 -30.60 -3.47 -7.20
C GLU A 79 -30.54 -4.99 -7.00
N GLN A 80 -31.03 -5.47 -5.86
CA GLN A 80 -31.91 -6.65 -5.84
C GLN A 80 -33.13 -6.40 -4.96
N SER A 81 -34.27 -6.67 -5.58
CA SER A 81 -35.66 -6.43 -5.20
C SER A 81 -36.09 -7.08 -3.88
N ASN A 82 -37.02 -6.43 -3.19
CA ASN A 82 -38.26 -7.06 -2.74
C ASN A 82 -39.38 -6.02 -2.65
#